data_AF-A0ABD2LIT5-F1
#
_entry.id   AF-A0ABD2LIT5-F1
#
_cell.length_a   1.000
_cell.length_b   1.000
_cell.length_c   1.000
_cell.angle_alpha   90.00
_cell.angle_beta   90.00
_cell.angle_gamma   90.00
#
_symmetry.space_group_name_H-M   'P 1'
#
loop_
_entity.id
_entity.type
_entity.pdbx_description
1 polymer ?
#
loop_
_entity_poly.entity_id
_entity_poly.type
_entity_poly.pdbx_seq_one_letter_code
_entity_poly.pdbx_strand_id
1 'polypeptide(L)'
;MNDNAVPLFERLIATMEPTNAALDDDCVEGVLMLANQFLLDCVKNRCAKFLLANSRKSAITKFRLAHQCGITAMKKQLLDAMNRSDFDIAGPNYMIALFDYNKMDRYAINELDERHKQLFATSPQ
;
A
#
# COMPACT_ATOMS: atom_id res chain seq x y z
N MET A 1 -12.26 11.86 -30.92
CA MET A 1 -11.30 11.35 -29.92
C MET A 1 -10.05 10.91 -30.67
N ASN A 2 -8.87 11.02 -30.08
CA ASN A 2 -7.64 10.58 -30.75
C ASN A 2 -7.56 9.05 -30.65
N ASP A 3 -7.90 8.35 -31.73
CA ASP A 3 -8.01 6.89 -31.77
C ASP A 3 -6.65 6.17 -31.63
N ASN A 4 -5.55 6.93 -31.53
CA ASN A 4 -4.18 6.41 -31.35
C ASN A 4 -3.67 6.45 -29.89
N ALA A 5 -4.45 6.94 -28.92
CA ALA A 5 -3.96 7.10 -27.55
C ALA A 5 -3.69 5.75 -26.84
N VAL A 6 -4.60 4.79 -26.98
CA VAL A 6 -4.47 3.46 -26.34
C VAL A 6 -3.29 2.67 -26.93
N PRO A 7 -3.14 2.55 -28.27
CA PRO A 7 -1.99 1.85 -28.85
C PRO A 7 -0.62 2.48 -28.52
N LEU A 8 -0.54 3.81 -28.36
CA LEU A 8 0.70 4.50 -27.99
C LEU A 8 1.07 4.28 -26.52
N PHE A 9 0.07 4.17 -25.63
CA PHE A 9 0.28 3.91 -24.22
C PHE A 9 0.66 2.43 -23.96
N GLU A 10 0.04 1.50 -24.68
CA GLU A 10 0.44 0.09 -24.67
C GLU A 10 1.89 -0.10 -25.16
N ARG A 11 2.27 0.64 -26.20
CA ARG A 11 3.63 0.64 -26.73
C ARG A 11 4.65 1.29 -25.79
N LEU A 12 4.26 2.35 -25.06
CA LEU A 12 5.05 2.96 -23.99
C LEU A 12 5.35 1.94 -22.87
N ILE A 13 4.34 1.20 -22.41
CA ILE A 13 4.50 0.19 -21.37
C ILE A 13 5.35 -1.00 -21.87
N ALA A 14 5.13 -1.43 -23.12
CA ALA A 14 5.90 -2.53 -23.71
C ALA A 14 7.38 -2.17 -23.90
N THR A 15 7.70 -0.90 -24.14
CA THR A 15 9.09 -0.41 -24.13
C THR A 15 9.70 -0.32 -22.73
N MET A 16 8.93 -0.50 -21.65
CA MET A 16 9.41 -0.44 -20.27
C MET A 16 9.93 -1.78 -19.71
N GLU A 17 10.01 -2.89 -20.46
CA GLU A 17 10.53 -4.18 -19.96
C GLU A 17 11.79 -4.74 -20.69
N PRO A 18 12.71 -5.43 -19.96
CA PRO A 18 12.55 -5.81 -18.57
C PRO A 18 12.97 -4.69 -17.64
N THR A 19 12.13 -4.41 -16.65
CA THR A 19 12.35 -3.43 -15.61
C THR A 19 13.53 -3.83 -14.69
N ASN A 20 14.77 -3.76 -15.18
CA ASN A 20 15.99 -4.12 -14.43
C ASN A 20 16.31 -3.16 -13.27
N ALA A 21 15.58 -2.05 -13.14
CA ALA A 21 15.64 -1.27 -11.92
C ALA A 21 14.97 -2.08 -10.80
N ALA A 22 15.79 -2.55 -9.86
CA ALA A 22 15.33 -3.21 -8.66
C ALA A 22 14.42 -2.25 -7.90
N LEU A 23 13.25 -2.74 -7.50
CA LEU A 23 12.47 -2.06 -6.48
C LEU A 23 13.18 -2.28 -5.14
N ASP A 24 13.22 -1.23 -4.34
CA ASP A 24 13.65 -1.25 -2.95
C ASP A 24 12.66 -0.45 -2.09
N ASP A 25 12.89 -0.43 -0.78
CA ASP A 25 12.04 0.31 0.14
C ASP A 25 12.09 1.83 -0.07
N ASP A 26 13.14 2.36 -0.70
CA ASP A 26 13.32 3.81 -0.87
C ASP A 26 12.49 4.32 -2.05
N CYS A 27 12.43 3.56 -3.15
CA CYS A 27 11.74 3.99 -4.37
C CYS A 27 10.31 3.46 -4.52
N VAL A 28 9.95 2.31 -3.93
CA VAL A 28 8.68 1.61 -4.25
C VAL A 28 7.43 2.45 -4.01
N GLU A 29 7.43 3.31 -2.99
CA GLU A 29 6.28 4.18 -2.70
C GLU A 29 6.06 5.20 -3.81
N GLY A 30 7.12 5.89 -4.25
CA GLY A 30 7.02 6.87 -5.34
C GLY A 30 6.60 6.21 -6.65
N VAL A 31 7.18 5.04 -6.97
CA VAL A 31 6.83 4.28 -8.17
C VAL A 31 5.37 3.83 -8.13
N LEU A 32 4.89 3.35 -6.98
CA LEU A 32 3.50 2.93 -6.83
C LEU A 32 2.52 4.10 -6.98
N MET A 33 2.81 5.27 -6.39
CA MET A 33 1.97 6.45 -6.51
C MET A 33 1.85 6.93 -7.96
N LEU A 34 2.98 6.98 -8.69
CA LEU A 34 2.99 7.32 -10.11
C LEU A 34 2.24 6.27 -10.95
N ALA A 35 2.47 4.99 -10.69
CA ALA A 35 1.78 3.91 -11.40
C ALA A 35 0.26 4.00 -11.20
N ASN A 36 -0.21 4.34 -10.00
CA ASN A 36 -1.62 4.55 -9.74
C ASN A 36 -2.15 5.82 -10.44
N GLN A 37 -1.41 6.93 -10.39
CA GLN A 37 -1.78 8.19 -11.03
C GLN A 37 -1.94 8.06 -12.55
N PHE A 38 -1.04 7.31 -13.19
CA PHE A 38 -1.03 7.09 -14.63
C PHE A 38 -1.74 5.80 -15.07
N LEU A 39 -2.45 5.11 -14.15
CA LEU A 39 -3.20 3.88 -14.44
C LEU A 39 -2.34 2.77 -15.08
N LEU A 40 -1.07 2.68 -14.67
CA LEU A 40 -0.10 1.68 -15.10
C LEU A 40 -0.25 0.40 -14.27
N ASP A 41 -1.31 -0.36 -14.51
CA ASP A 41 -1.67 -1.52 -13.68
C ASP A 41 -0.59 -2.59 -13.61
N CYS A 42 0.19 -2.78 -14.67
CA CYS A 42 1.33 -3.69 -14.69
C CYS A 42 2.40 -3.31 -13.65
N VAL A 43 2.77 -2.03 -13.60
CA VAL A 43 3.75 -1.49 -12.64
C VAL A 43 3.16 -1.47 -11.24
N LYS A 44 1.88 -1.08 -11.11
CA LYS A 44 1.14 -1.09 -9.84
C LYS A 44 1.13 -2.49 -9.21
N ASN A 45 0.84 -3.51 -10.01
CA ASN A 45 0.85 -4.92 -9.57
C ASN A 45 2.25 -5.40 -9.19
N ARG A 46 3.29 -4.98 -9.93
CA ARG A 46 4.70 -5.29 -9.57
C ARG A 46 5.08 -4.69 -8.22
N CYS A 47 4.72 -3.42 -7.99
CA CYS A 47 4.96 -2.75 -6.71
C CYS A 47 4.20 -3.41 -5.56
N ALA A 48 2.94 -3.78 -5.76
CA ALA A 48 2.13 -4.49 -4.77
C ALA A 48 2.77 -5.85 -4.38
N LYS A 49 3.23 -6.63 -5.36
CA LYS A 49 3.95 -7.89 -5.12
C LYS A 49 5.25 -7.66 -4.34
N PHE A 50 6.02 -6.64 -4.70
CA PHE A 50 7.24 -6.28 -3.97
C PHE A 50 6.94 -5.90 -2.52
N LEU A 51 5.93 -5.06 -2.29
CA LEU A 51 5.52 -4.62 -0.95
C LEU A 51 5.10 -5.80 -0.06
N LEU A 52 4.38 -6.79 -0.62
CA LEU A 52 3.96 -7.97 0.13
C LEU A 52 5.12 -8.92 0.42
N ALA A 53 6.00 -9.19 -0.56
CA ALA A 53 6.98 -10.27 -0.46
C ALA A 53 8.37 -9.83 0.02
N ASN A 54 8.82 -8.62 -0.31
CA ASN A 54 10.23 -8.23 -0.20
C ASN A 54 10.48 -6.96 0.62
N SER A 55 9.50 -6.06 0.70
CA SER A 55 9.64 -4.78 1.39
C SER A 55 9.74 -4.94 2.91
N ARG A 56 10.62 -4.16 3.56
CA ARG A 56 10.74 -4.07 5.03
C ARG A 56 9.89 -2.97 5.65
N LYS A 57 9.09 -2.25 4.85
CA LYS A 57 8.14 -1.26 5.37
C LYS A 57 7.19 -1.91 6.38
N SER A 58 6.77 -1.14 7.39
CA SER A 58 5.82 -1.64 8.38
C SER A 58 4.49 -2.07 7.74
N ALA A 59 3.78 -3.00 8.36
CA ALA A 59 2.46 -3.43 7.89
C ALA A 59 1.50 -2.24 7.74
N ILE A 60 1.51 -1.30 8.69
CA ILE A 60 0.72 -0.06 8.65
C ILE A 60 1.07 0.78 7.41
N THR A 61 2.37 0.92 7.10
CA THR A 61 2.80 1.66 5.90
C THR A 61 2.32 0.96 4.63
N LYS A 62 2.43 -0.36 4.55
CA LYS A 62 1.93 -1.13 3.40
C LYS A 62 0.42 -1.01 3.25
N PHE A 63 -0.32 -1.03 4.37
CA PHE A 63 -1.78 -0.85 4.39
C PHE A 63 -2.18 0.53 3.87
N ARG A 64 -1.44 1.58 4.29
CA ARG A 64 -1.59 2.95 3.76
C ARG A 64 -1.51 2.97 2.24
N LEU A 65 -0.42 2.41 1.71
CA LEU A 65 -0.14 2.42 0.28
C LEU A 65 -1.23 1.67 -0.49
N ALA A 66 -1.66 0.51 0.02
CA ALA A 66 -2.74 -0.26 -0.57
C ALA A 66 -4.07 0.52 -0.57
N HIS A 67 -4.38 1.24 0.50
CA HIS A 67 -5.57 2.10 0.57
C HIS A 67 -5.49 3.29 -0.39
N GLN A 68 -4.40 4.05 -0.37
CA GLN A 68 -4.20 5.23 -1.22
C GLN A 68 -4.24 4.88 -2.72
N CYS A 69 -3.79 3.68 -3.10
CA CYS A 69 -3.80 3.22 -4.49
C CYS A 69 -5.00 2.32 -4.83
N GLY A 70 -6.01 2.22 -3.97
CA GLY A 70 -7.22 1.44 -4.24
C GLY A 70 -7.00 -0.07 -4.41
N ILE A 71 -5.93 -0.63 -3.85
CA ILE A 71 -5.57 -2.05 -3.97
C ILE A 71 -6.27 -2.85 -2.86
N THR A 72 -7.59 -3.00 -2.98
CA THR A 72 -8.46 -3.57 -1.94
C THR A 72 -8.04 -4.97 -1.47
N ALA A 73 -7.61 -5.84 -2.39
CA ALA A 73 -7.20 -7.20 -2.04
C ALA A 73 -5.94 -7.21 -1.14
N MET A 74 -4.92 -6.43 -1.51
CA MET A 74 -3.69 -6.28 -0.72
C MET A 74 -3.99 -5.63 0.64
N LYS A 75 -4.83 -4.59 0.65
CA LYS A 75 -5.24 -3.90 1.88
C LYS A 75 -5.89 -4.87 2.87
N LYS A 76 -6.86 -5.66 2.41
CA LYS A 76 -7.54 -6.67 3.24
C LYS A 76 -6.55 -7.72 3.75
N GLN A 77 -5.71 -8.26 2.86
CA GLN A 77 -4.70 -9.25 3.23
C GLN A 77 -3.75 -8.73 4.32
N LEU A 78 -3.31 -7.49 4.21
CA LEU A 78 -2.44 -6.86 5.22
C LEU A 78 -3.15 -6.71 6.56
N LEU A 79 -4.39 -6.22 6.56
CA LEU A 79 -5.17 -6.03 7.78
C LEU A 79 -5.39 -7.36 8.52
N ASP A 80 -5.74 -8.41 7.78
CA ASP A 80 -5.98 -9.75 8.33
C ASP A 80 -4.70 -10.38 8.91
N ALA A 81 -3.54 -10.07 8.32
CA ALA A 81 -2.24 -10.58 8.74
C ALA A 81 -1.59 -9.80 9.89
N MET A 82 -2.00 -8.55 10.16
CA MET A 82 -1.44 -7.74 11.24
C MET A 82 -1.64 -8.40 12.60
N ASN A 83 -0.61 -8.33 13.45
CA ASN A 83 -0.62 -8.79 14.83
C ASN A 83 -0.28 -7.66 15.79
N ARG A 84 -0.27 -7.91 17.11
CA ARG A 84 -0.03 -6.88 18.14
C ARG A 84 1.26 -6.09 17.90
N SER A 85 2.35 -6.76 17.52
CA SER A 85 3.66 -6.12 17.30
C SER A 85 3.68 -5.11 16.15
N ASP A 86 2.79 -5.25 15.17
CA ASP A 86 2.67 -4.29 14.06
C ASP A 86 2.13 -2.93 14.54
N PHE A 87 1.41 -2.92 15.66
CA PHE A 87 0.90 -1.71 16.31
C PHE A 87 1.86 -1.17 17.38
N ASP A 88 2.68 -2.03 17.99
CA ASP A 88 3.66 -1.64 19.01
C ASP A 88 4.74 -0.69 18.47
N ILE A 89 5.17 -0.87 17.21
CA ILE A 89 6.20 -0.04 16.54
C ILE A 89 5.77 1.43 16.44
N ALA A 90 4.46 1.67 16.38
CA ALA A 90 3.91 3.02 16.20
C ALA A 90 3.38 3.63 17.51
N GLY A 91 3.30 2.83 18.59
CA GLY A 91 2.80 3.23 19.90
C GLY A 91 1.34 3.74 19.87
N PRO A 92 0.74 4.18 20.99
CA PRO A 92 -0.63 4.71 21.01
C PRO A 92 -0.83 5.96 20.12
N ASN A 93 0.26 6.61 19.69
CA ASN A 93 0.24 7.79 18.83
C ASN A 93 0.17 7.48 17.33
N TYR A 94 0.11 6.21 16.92
CA TYR A 94 0.04 5.82 15.51
C TYR A 94 -1.18 6.42 14.80
N MET A 95 -2.31 6.50 15.48
CA MET A 95 -3.55 7.07 14.95
C MET A 95 -3.43 8.57 14.69
N ILE A 96 -2.76 9.29 15.60
CA ILE A 96 -2.49 10.73 15.48
C ILE A 96 -1.53 10.98 14.32
N ALA A 97 -0.42 10.23 14.24
CA ALA A 97 0.53 10.36 13.14
C ALA A 97 -0.10 10.03 11.77
N LEU A 98 -0.95 9.02 11.68
CA LEU A 98 -1.59 8.66 10.40
C LEU A 98 -2.61 9.71 9.94
N PHE A 99 -3.31 10.35 10.88
CA PHE A 99 -4.29 11.41 10.62
C PHE A 99 -3.60 12.73 10.27
N ASP A 100 -2.63 13.18 11.08
CA ASP A 100 -2.01 14.50 10.99
C ASP A 100 -1.18 14.69 9.70
N TYR A 101 -0.69 13.61 9.11
CA TYR A 101 0.01 13.66 7.81
C TYR A 101 -0.93 13.53 6.60
N ASN A 102 -2.26 13.61 6.77
CA ASN A 102 -3.28 13.45 5.70
C ASN A 102 -3.09 12.17 4.87
N LYS A 103 -2.50 11.13 5.47
CA LYS A 103 -2.00 9.96 4.77
C LYS A 103 -3.06 8.86 4.62
N MET A 104 -4.16 8.95 5.38
CA MET A 104 -5.29 8.03 5.32
C MET A 104 -6.58 8.78 5.67
N ASP A 105 -7.69 8.37 5.06
CA ASP A 105 -9.01 8.87 5.46
C ASP A 105 -9.50 8.22 6.77
N ARG A 106 -10.61 8.75 7.30
CA ARG A 106 -11.23 8.25 8.54
C ARG A 106 -11.67 6.78 8.43
N TYR A 107 -11.97 6.31 7.23
CA TYR A 107 -12.42 4.92 7.01
C TYR A 107 -11.26 3.94 7.18
N ALA A 108 -10.12 4.20 6.55
CA ALA A 108 -8.91 3.40 6.69
C ALA A 108 -8.38 3.40 8.14
N ILE A 109 -8.47 4.54 8.82
CA ILE A 109 -8.11 4.64 10.24
C ILE A 109 -9.04 3.79 11.10
N ASN A 110 -10.34 3.82 10.85
CA ASN A 110 -11.30 3.01 11.59
C ASN A 110 -11.06 1.50 11.39
N GLU A 111 -10.69 1.06 10.20
CA GLU A 111 -10.34 -0.36 9.98
C GLU A 111 -9.11 -0.78 10.79
N LEU A 112 -8.07 0.07 10.86
CA LEU A 112 -6.90 -0.20 11.71
C LEU A 112 -7.25 -0.19 13.21
N ASP A 113 -8.13 0.73 13.64
CA ASP A 113 -8.63 0.79 15.02
C ASP A 113 -9.37 -0.49 15.41
N GLU A 114 -10.29 -0.95 14.56
CA GLU A 114 -11.05 -2.17 14.80
C GLU A 114 -10.13 -3.40 14.85
N ARG A 115 -9.13 -3.48 13.97
CA ARG A 115 -8.14 -4.55 14.03
C ARG A 115 -7.32 -4.49 15.32
N HIS A 116 -6.89 -3.31 15.73
CA HIS A 116 -6.19 -3.11 16.99
C HIS A 116 -7.06 -3.58 18.17
N LYS A 117 -8.31 -3.12 18.28
CA LYS A 117 -9.23 -3.55 19.34
C LYS A 117 -9.39 -5.08 19.37
N GLN A 118 -9.58 -5.74 18.24
CA GLN A 118 -9.69 -7.20 18.17
C GLN A 118 -8.47 -7.91 18.75
N LEU A 119 -7.27 -7.42 18.41
CA LEU A 119 -6.02 -8.00 18.86
C LEU A 119 -5.78 -7.79 20.36
N PHE A 120 -6.15 -6.62 20.91
CA PHE A 120 -5.84 -6.25 22.30
C PHE A 120 -6.98 -6.50 23.30
N ALA A 121 -8.24 -6.64 22.85
CA ALA A 121 -9.38 -6.98 23.71
C ALA A 121 -9.46 -8.47 24.07
N THR A 122 -8.72 -9.35 23.38
CA THR A 122 -8.77 -10.81 23.53
C THR A 122 -7.79 -11.38 24.57
N SER A 123 -7.60 -10.71 25.70
CA SER A 123 -6.91 -11.32 26.85
C SER A 123 -7.93 -11.66 27.95
N PRO A 124 -8.21 -12.95 28.23
CA PRO A 124 -8.67 -13.35 29.55
C PRO A 124 -7.56 -13.02 30.55
N GLN A 125 -7.95 -12.49 31.71
CA GLN A 125 -7.08 -12.35 32.88
C GLN A 125 -6.50 -13.70 33.30
#